data_AF-A0A7W0U3S1-F1
#
_entry.id   AF-A0A7W0U3S1-F1
#
_cell.length_a   1.000
_cell.length_b   1.000
_cell.length_c   1.000
_cell.angle_alpha   90.00
_cell.angle_beta   90.00
_cell.angle_gamma   90.00
#
_symmetry.space_group_name_H-M   'P 1'
#
loop_
_entity.id
_entity.type
_entity.pdbx_description
1 polymer ?
#
loop_
_entity_poly.entity_id
_entity_poly.type
_entity_poly.pdbx_seq_one_letter_code
_entity_poly.pdbx_strand_id
1 'polypeptide(L)'
;MLFVAAIVSAAAILAIGYIVASDVRGRAAASVATINARRDIADAVISAALEARIPEEPMAAEQIVPLPAPLTMRYVPARGDEGEQGWKAIAIRVGDRSETEYLIVKVGSHKWAKADDVELVG
;
A
#
# COMPACT_ATOMS: atom_id res chain seq x y z
N MET A 1 54.16 46.24 40.65
CA MET A 1 53.41 46.35 39.38
C MET A 1 53.36 45.03 38.60
N LEU A 2 54.46 44.27 38.52
CA LEU A 2 54.52 42.98 37.79
C LEU A 2 53.49 41.93 38.26
N PHE A 3 53.27 41.79 39.58
CA PHE A 3 52.25 40.90 40.13
C PHE A 3 50.82 41.30 39.74
N VAL A 4 50.52 42.60 39.70
CA VAL A 4 49.21 43.10 39.29
C VAL A 4 48.98 42.80 37.81
N ALA A 5 49.99 43.02 36.97
CA ALA A 5 49.93 42.67 35.55
C ALA A 5 49.69 41.15 35.35
N ALA A 6 50.37 40.30 36.11
CA ALA A 6 50.18 38.84 36.03
C ALA A 6 48.76 38.40 36.42
N ILE A 7 48.19 38.99 37.48
CA ILE A 7 46.81 38.70 37.91
C ILE A 7 45.81 39.13 36.83
N VAL A 8 45.98 40.34 36.27
CA VAL A 8 45.10 40.86 35.21
C VAL A 8 45.19 40.00 33.95
N SER A 9 46.39 39.58 33.54
CA SER A 9 46.58 38.70 32.38
C SER A 9 45.94 37.33 32.59
N ALA A 10 46.09 36.72 33.78
CA ALA A 10 45.45 35.44 34.10
C ALA A 10 43.92 35.55 34.08
N ALA A 11 43.37 36.63 34.65
CA ALA A 11 41.94 36.90 34.62
C ALA A 11 41.40 37.10 33.19
N ALA A 12 42.16 37.81 32.35
CA ALA A 12 41.79 38.01 30.95
C ALA A 12 41.77 36.69 30.16
N ILE A 13 42.76 35.81 30.34
CA ILE A 13 42.80 34.50 29.68
C ILE A 13 41.61 33.64 30.13
N LEU A 14 41.31 33.62 31.43
CA LEU A 14 40.16 32.91 31.98
C LEU A 14 38.84 33.44 31.41
N ALA A 15 38.68 34.75 31.31
CA ALA A 15 37.48 35.38 30.75
C ALA A 15 37.28 35.00 29.28
N ILE A 16 38.35 35.08 28.48
CA ILE A 16 38.30 34.70 27.06
C ILE A 16 37.97 33.20 26.92
N GLY A 17 38.65 32.35 27.69
CA GLY A 17 38.40 30.91 27.70
C GLY A 17 36.96 30.57 28.06
N TYR A 18 36.40 31.26 29.06
CA TYR A 18 35.01 31.09 29.47
C TYR A 18 34.03 31.49 28.37
N ILE A 19 34.24 32.64 27.72
CA ILE A 19 33.39 33.12 26.62
C ILE A 19 33.41 32.11 25.47
N VAL A 20 34.60 31.68 25.01
CA VAL A 20 34.74 30.71 23.91
C VAL A 20 34.09 29.37 24.28
N ALA A 21 34.32 28.87 25.49
CA ALA A 21 33.71 27.62 25.95
C ALA A 21 32.18 27.71 26.07
N SER A 22 31.64 28.90 26.36
CA SER A 22 30.19 29.13 26.39
C SER A 22 29.58 29.14 24.98
N ASP A 23 30.26 29.76 24.01
CA ASP A 23 29.81 29.80 22.61
C ASP A 23 29.81 28.40 21.98
N VAL A 24 30.89 27.63 22.15
CA VAL A 24 30.98 26.26 21.64
C VAL A 24 29.87 25.37 22.21
N ARG A 25 29.59 25.49 23.52
CA ARG A 25 28.50 24.75 24.17
C ARG A 25 27.13 25.18 23.64
N GLY A 26 26.91 26.47 23.44
CA GLY A 26 25.66 27.00 22.86
C GLY A 26 25.41 26.48 21.45
N ARG A 27 26.44 26.50 20.59
CA ARG A 27 26.35 25.99 19.21
C ARG A 27 26.16 24.47 19.18
N ALA A 28 26.83 23.73 20.05
CA ALA A 28 26.63 22.29 20.18
C ALA A 28 25.18 21.95 20.59
N ALA A 29 24.63 22.67 21.57
CA ALA A 29 23.25 22.48 22.01
C ALA A 29 22.24 22.78 20.89
N ALA A 30 22.46 23.85 20.10
CA ALA A 30 21.62 24.18 18.96
C ALA A 30 21.64 23.11 17.87
N SER A 31 22.82 22.56 17.56
CA SER A 31 22.96 21.45 16.61
C SER A 31 22.23 20.19 17.09
N VAL A 32 22.37 19.83 18.36
CA VAL A 32 21.68 18.67 18.95
C VAL A 32 20.16 18.87 18.93
N ALA A 33 19.67 20.06 19.30
CA ALA A 33 18.25 20.39 19.25
C ALA A 33 17.68 20.25 17.83
N THR A 34 18.44 20.66 16.81
CA THR A 34 18.04 20.54 15.41
C THR A 34 17.96 19.08 14.96
N ILE A 35 18.92 18.24 15.37
CA ILE A 35 18.93 16.80 15.07
C ILE A 35 17.72 16.12 15.72
N ASN A 36 17.45 16.42 17.00
CA ASN A 36 16.30 15.87 17.71
C ASN A 36 14.99 16.29 17.05
N ALA A 37 14.85 17.57 16.67
CA ALA A 37 13.65 18.03 15.96
C ALA A 37 13.44 17.30 14.63
N ARG A 38 14.50 17.03 13.86
CA ARG A 38 14.41 16.26 12.61
C ARG A 38 14.01 14.81 12.84
N ARG A 39 14.50 14.21 13.92
CA ARG A 39 14.13 12.87 14.34
C ARG A 39 12.64 12.81 14.68
N ASP A 40 12.16 13.74 15.49
CA ASP A 40 10.75 13.78 15.92
C ASP A 40 9.79 13.91 14.73
N ILE A 41 10.17 14.73 13.73
CA ILE A 41 9.42 14.86 12.47
C ILE A 41 9.43 13.53 11.70
N ALA A 42 10.58 12.86 11.58
CA ALA A 42 10.67 11.59 10.88
C ALA A 42 9.80 10.51 11.55
N ASP A 43 9.85 10.42 12.88
CA ASP A 43 9.06 9.47 13.67
C ASP A 43 7.55 9.75 13.50
N ALA A 44 7.14 11.02 13.49
CA ALA A 44 5.76 11.42 13.23
C ALA A 44 5.29 11.05 11.80
N VAL A 45 6.13 11.30 10.79
CA VAL A 45 5.80 10.96 9.39
C VAL A 45 5.69 9.46 9.19
N ILE A 46 6.62 8.68 9.75
CA ILE A 46 6.57 7.21 9.67
C ILE A 46 5.31 6.68 10.34
N SER A 47 4.99 7.18 11.53
CA SER A 47 3.79 6.76 12.27
C SER A 47 2.52 7.10 11.48
N ALA A 48 2.42 8.32 10.95
CA ALA A 48 1.31 8.73 10.11
C ALA A 48 1.20 7.90 8.82
N ALA A 49 2.33 7.53 8.19
CA ALA A 49 2.34 6.68 7.01
C ALA A 49 1.89 5.25 7.30
N LEU A 50 2.22 4.72 8.49
CA LEU A 50 1.76 3.41 8.93
C LEU A 50 0.26 3.41 9.24
N GLU A 51 -0.26 4.46 9.86
CA GLU A 51 -1.69 4.62 10.12
C GLU A 51 -2.50 4.83 8.84
N ALA A 52 -1.96 5.61 7.90
CA ALA A 52 -2.59 5.85 6.61
C ALA A 52 -2.49 4.66 5.64
N ARG A 53 -1.66 3.66 5.96
CA ARG A 53 -1.57 2.44 5.17
C ARG A 53 -2.82 1.60 5.39
N ILE A 54 -3.79 1.76 4.47
CA ILE A 54 -4.85 0.78 4.28
C ILE A 54 -4.15 -0.53 3.91
N PRO A 55 -4.36 -1.64 4.65
CA PRO A 55 -3.91 -2.93 4.19
C PRO A 55 -4.59 -3.19 2.85
N GLU A 56 -3.82 -3.30 1.77
CA GLU A 56 -4.33 -3.95 0.58
C GLU A 56 -4.66 -5.38 1.01
N GLU A 57 -5.95 -5.67 1.20
CA GLU A 57 -6.40 -7.05 1.18
C GLU A 57 -5.83 -7.66 -0.09
N PRO A 58 -5.17 -8.82 -0.02
CA PRO A 58 -4.75 -9.51 -1.23
C PRO A 58 -6.04 -9.84 -1.98
N MET A 59 -6.43 -8.98 -2.93
CA MET A 59 -7.47 -9.29 -3.88
C MET A 59 -6.99 -10.56 -4.56
N ALA A 60 -7.63 -11.69 -4.26
CA ALA A 60 -7.42 -12.91 -5.03
C ALA A 60 -7.64 -12.50 -6.49
N ALA A 61 -6.56 -12.50 -7.26
CA ALA A 61 -6.60 -12.04 -8.64
C ALA A 61 -7.68 -12.86 -9.34
N GLU A 62 -8.72 -12.20 -9.83
CA GLU A 62 -9.82 -12.82 -10.56
C GLU A 62 -9.21 -13.68 -11.68
N GLN A 63 -9.33 -15.00 -11.54
CA GLN A 63 -8.63 -15.92 -12.43
C GLN A 63 -9.58 -16.39 -13.51
N ILE A 64 -9.25 -16.08 -14.76
CA ILE A 64 -9.95 -16.60 -15.93
C ILE A 64 -9.19 -17.85 -16.40
N VAL A 65 -9.83 -19.01 -16.28
CA VAL A 65 -9.30 -20.32 -16.67
C VAL A 65 -9.98 -20.76 -17.97
N PRO A 66 -9.25 -20.90 -19.09
CA PRO A 66 -9.82 -21.42 -20.33
C PRO A 66 -10.18 -22.91 -20.18
N LEU A 67 -11.29 -23.32 -20.79
CA LEU A 67 -11.70 -24.72 -20.81
C LEU A 67 -10.91 -25.49 -21.89
N PRO A 68 -10.47 -26.73 -21.61
CA PRO A 68 -9.71 -27.54 -22.57
C PRO A 68 -10.53 -27.96 -23.80
N ALA A 69 -11.86 -28.03 -23.66
CA ALA A 69 -12.79 -28.24 -24.76
C ALA A 69 -14.08 -27.43 -24.48
N PRO A 70 -14.72 -26.86 -25.52
CA PRO A 70 -15.98 -26.17 -25.34
C PRO A 70 -17.09 -27.12 -24.86
N LEU A 71 -17.79 -26.76 -23.78
CA LEU A 71 -18.91 -27.53 -23.25
C LEU A 71 -20.23 -26.98 -23.80
N THR A 72 -21.08 -27.85 -24.36
CA THR A 72 -22.42 -27.45 -24.82
C THR A 72 -23.33 -27.22 -23.62
N MET A 73 -23.95 -26.05 -23.56
CA MET A 73 -24.80 -25.63 -22.46
C MET A 73 -26.11 -25.03 -22.96
N ARG A 74 -27.14 -25.14 -22.12
CA ARG A 74 -28.39 -24.39 -22.22
C ARG A 74 -28.32 -23.23 -21.24
N TYR A 75 -28.59 -22.02 -21.71
CA TYR A 75 -28.62 -20.82 -20.85
C TYR A 75 -30.05 -20.61 -20.37
N VAL A 76 -30.27 -20.68 -19.05
CA VAL A 76 -31.57 -20.57 -18.39
C VAL A 76 -31.49 -19.48 -17.33
N PRO A 77 -31.64 -18.18 -17.68
CA PRO A 77 -31.57 -17.12 -16.70
C PRO A 77 -32.77 -17.21 -15.75
N ALA A 78 -32.54 -16.97 -14.46
CA ALA A 78 -33.61 -16.96 -13.44
C ALA A 78 -34.79 -16.00 -13.73
N ARG A 79 -34.66 -15.10 -14.73
CA ARG A 79 -35.63 -14.04 -15.08
C ARG A 79 -36.48 -14.31 -16.32
N GLY A 80 -36.65 -15.57 -16.72
CA GLY A 80 -37.85 -15.98 -17.49
C GLY A 80 -37.77 -15.93 -19.02
N ASP A 81 -36.59 -15.84 -19.61
CA ASP A 81 -36.44 -16.10 -21.05
C ASP A 81 -36.36 -17.62 -21.28
N GLU A 82 -37.13 -18.13 -22.25
CA GLU A 82 -37.11 -19.54 -22.64
C GLU A 82 -35.67 -20.00 -22.88
N GLY A 83 -35.23 -21.02 -22.13
CA GLY A 83 -33.83 -21.42 -22.07
C GLY A 83 -33.23 -21.65 -23.47
N GLU A 84 -32.32 -20.77 -23.88
CA GLU A 84 -31.73 -20.84 -25.20
C GLU A 84 -30.71 -21.97 -25.27
N GLN A 85 -30.86 -22.85 -26.26
CA GLN A 85 -29.91 -23.93 -26.54
C GLN A 85 -28.78 -23.46 -27.47
N GLY A 86 -27.71 -24.26 -27.54
CA GLY A 86 -26.59 -24.08 -28.47
C GLY A 86 -25.50 -23.13 -27.99
N TRP A 87 -25.49 -22.77 -26.70
CA TRP A 87 -24.38 -22.03 -26.10
C TRP A 87 -23.20 -22.97 -25.87
N LYS A 88 -21.99 -22.44 -25.96
CA LYS A 88 -20.75 -23.16 -25.63
C LYS A 88 -19.98 -22.41 -24.56
N ALA A 89 -19.67 -23.06 -23.45
CA ALA A 89 -18.75 -22.50 -22.46
C ALA A 89 -17.31 -22.67 -22.93
N ILE A 90 -16.51 -21.61 -22.87
CA ILE A 90 -15.10 -21.60 -23.32
C ILE A 90 -14.10 -21.21 -22.22
N ALA A 91 -14.56 -20.57 -21.15
CA ALA A 91 -13.74 -20.22 -20.01
C ALA A 91 -14.58 -20.16 -18.73
N ILE A 92 -13.91 -20.28 -17.59
CA ILE A 92 -14.47 -20.11 -16.26
C ILE A 92 -13.76 -18.95 -15.59
N ARG A 93 -14.50 -18.13 -14.86
CA ARG A 93 -13.97 -17.11 -13.98
C ARG A 93 -14.15 -17.58 -12.54
N VAL A 94 -13.04 -17.65 -11.81
CA VAL A 94 -12.99 -18.02 -10.41
C VAL A 94 -12.56 -16.79 -9.61
N GLY A 95 -13.49 -16.28 -8.80
CA GLY A 95 -13.28 -15.13 -7.91
C GLY A 95 -13.57 -15.46 -6.45
N ASP A 96 -13.23 -14.53 -5.56
CA ASP A 96 -13.32 -14.67 -4.10
C ASP A 96 -14.77 -14.78 -3.57
N ARG A 97 -15.75 -14.27 -4.33
CA ARG A 97 -17.15 -14.17 -3.89
C ARG A 97 -18.01 -15.40 -4.19
N SER A 98 -17.42 -16.59 -4.26
CA SER A 98 -18.13 -17.89 -4.41
C SER A 98 -19.01 -18.06 -5.66
N GLU A 99 -19.12 -17.06 -6.54
CA GLU A 99 -19.89 -17.18 -7.77
C GLU A 99 -18.96 -17.56 -8.93
N THR A 100 -19.03 -18.83 -9.32
CA THR A 100 -18.37 -19.31 -10.54
C THR A 100 -19.16 -18.85 -11.74
N GLU A 101 -18.51 -18.11 -12.65
CA GLU A 101 -19.13 -17.66 -13.90
C GLU A 101 -18.50 -18.37 -15.10
N TYR A 102 -19.34 -18.76 -16.05
CA TYR A 102 -18.92 -19.34 -17.33
C TYR A 102 -18.98 -18.27 -18.41
N LEU A 103 -17.92 -18.15 -19.21
CA LEU A 103 -17.95 -17.41 -20.46
C LEU A 103 -18.62 -18.30 -21.51
N ILE A 104 -19.87 -17.99 -21.82
CA ILE A 104 -20.65 -18.71 -22.83
C ILE A 104 -20.70 -17.91 -24.13
N VAL A 105 -20.57 -18.63 -25.24
CA VAL A 105 -20.59 -18.08 -26.61
C VAL A 105 -21.63 -18.78 -27.47
N LYS A 106 -22.33 -18.01 -28.29
CA LYS A 106 -23.28 -18.47 -29.33
C LYS A 106 -23.11 -17.53 -30.51
N VAL A 107 -23.19 -18.01 -31.74
CA VAL A 107 -22.83 -17.28 -32.98
C VAL A 107 -23.16 -15.77 -32.90
N GLY A 108 -22.11 -14.93 -32.85
CA GLY A 108 -22.24 -13.46 -32.80
C GLY A 108 -22.47 -12.83 -31.41
N SER A 109 -22.55 -13.62 -30.34
CA SER A 109 -22.81 -13.17 -28.97
C SER A 109 -21.95 -13.91 -27.94
N HIS A 110 -21.53 -13.19 -26.90
CA HIS A 110 -20.84 -13.74 -25.74
C HIS A 110 -21.37 -13.08 -24.47
N LYS A 111 -21.41 -13.83 -23.37
CA LYS A 111 -21.79 -13.32 -22.05
C LYS A 111 -21.20 -14.16 -20.93
N TRP A 112 -21.02 -13.53 -19.78
CA TRP A 112 -20.77 -14.22 -18.52
C TRP A 112 -22.11 -14.69 -17.96
N ALA A 113 -22.20 -15.98 -17.64
CA ALA A 113 -23.37 -16.60 -17.05
C ALA A 113 -22.98 -17.24 -15.72
N LYS A 114 -23.79 -17.06 -14.68
CA LYS A 114 -23.57 -17.74 -13.41
C LYS A 114 -23.77 -19.25 -13.58
N ALA A 115 -23.11 -20.04 -12.74
CA ALA A 115 -23.30 -21.49 -12.73
C ALA A 115 -24.78 -21.90 -12.60
N ASP A 116 -25.58 -21.14 -11.85
CA ASP A 116 -27.01 -21.39 -11.65
C ASP A 116 -27.88 -21.05 -12.87
N ASP A 117 -27.35 -20.26 -13.81
CA ASP A 117 -28.05 -19.84 -15.04
C ASP A 117 -27.68 -20.73 -16.25
N VAL A 118 -26.91 -21.81 -16.05
CA VAL A 118 -26.48 -22.70 -17.13
C VAL A 118 -26.68 -24.16 -16.78
N GLU A 119 -27.13 -24.94 -17.76
CA GLU A 119 -27.29 -26.38 -17.64
C GLU A 119 -26.45 -27.09 -18.70
N LEU A 120 -25.73 -28.13 -18.30
CA LEU A 120 -24.99 -28.98 -19.22
C LEU A 120 -25.94 -29.83 -20.07
N VAL A 121 -25.73 -29.78 -21.38
CA VAL A 121 -26.45 -30.64 -22.34
C VAL A 121 -25.47 -31.70 -22.81
N GLY A 122 -25.64 -32.92 -22.30
CA GLY A 122 -24.88 -34.11 -22.69
C GLY A 122 -25.35 -34.73 -24.00
#